data_AF-A0A1G8BKH2-F1
#
_entry.id   AF-A0A1G8BKH2-F1
#
_cell.length_a   1.000
_cell.length_b   1.000
_cell.length_c   1.000
_cell.angle_alpha   90.00
_cell.angle_beta   90.00
_cell.angle_gamma   90.00
#
_symmetry.space_group_name_H-M   'P 1'
#
loop_
_entity.id
_entity.type
_entity.pdbx_description
1 polymer ?
#
loop_
_entity_poly.entity_id
_entity_poly.type
_entity_poly.pdbx_seq_one_letter_code
_entity_poly.pdbx_strand_id
1 'polypeptide(L)'
;MADVASQPEGSLAAKVDHLFRTVHSRAGREYTFEEVAEAIRVRGGPTISATYVWQLRRGLRDNPTKRHLEALAGFFGVPPAYFFDDAVTEQIDSELALLTALRDSSVRRMALRASGLSPKSLGALTAMVERAREIEGLPDGPDEEAGS
;
A
#
# COMPACT_ATOMS: atom_id res chain seq x y z
N MET A 1 -1.80 -26.89 -4.11
CA MET A 1 -2.32 -25.57 -3.70
C MET A 1 -1.73 -25.28 -2.32
N ALA A 2 -0.55 -24.65 -2.27
CA ALA A 2 0.13 -24.38 -1.01
C ALA A 2 -0.61 -23.28 -0.25
N ASP A 3 -0.93 -23.62 0.99
CA ASP A 3 -1.56 -22.82 2.02
C ASP A 3 -0.95 -21.41 2.10
N VAL A 4 -1.75 -20.38 1.83
CA VAL A 4 -1.34 -18.99 2.07
C VAL A 4 -1.59 -18.75 3.55
N ALA A 5 -0.64 -19.17 4.38
CA ALA A 5 -0.63 -18.77 5.78
C ALA A 5 -0.71 -17.24 5.82
N SER A 6 -1.80 -16.71 6.38
CA SER A 6 -1.99 -15.29 6.65
C SER A 6 -0.73 -14.80 7.38
N GLN A 7 0.06 -13.97 6.71
CA GLN A 7 1.28 -13.44 7.29
C GLN A 7 0.90 -12.50 8.44
N PRO A 8 1.67 -12.46 9.53
CA PRO A 8 1.41 -11.52 10.61
C PRO A 8 1.41 -10.09 10.07
N GLU A 9 0.44 -9.31 10.51
CA GLU A 9 0.34 -7.88 10.21
C GLU A 9 1.65 -7.19 10.63
N GLY A 10 2.15 -6.29 9.78
CA GLY A 10 3.46 -5.62 9.97
C GLY A 10 4.69 -6.44 9.57
N SER A 11 4.55 -7.69 9.11
CA SER A 11 5.70 -8.45 8.59
C SER A 11 6.32 -7.81 7.34
N LEU A 12 7.62 -8.07 7.10
CA LEU A 12 8.27 -7.63 5.86
C LEU A 12 7.52 -8.10 4.61
N ALA A 13 7.01 -9.33 4.63
CA ALA A 13 6.24 -9.88 3.52
C ALA A 13 4.94 -9.08 3.29
N ALA A 14 4.22 -8.73 4.36
CA ALA A 14 3.02 -7.89 4.28
C ALA A 14 3.34 -6.49 3.74
N LYS A 15 4.40 -5.85 4.25
CA LYS A 15 4.86 -4.54 3.76
C LYS A 15 5.24 -4.58 2.28
N VAL A 16 5.97 -5.61 1.83
CA VAL A 16 6.32 -5.78 0.41
C VAL A 16 5.08 -6.06 -0.44
N ASP A 17 4.17 -6.95 -0.01
CA ASP A 17 2.93 -7.23 -0.74
C ASP A 17 2.05 -5.98 -0.88
N HIS A 18 1.94 -5.18 0.19
CA HIS A 18 1.21 -3.91 0.16
C HIS A 18 1.73 -2.98 -0.93
N LEU A 19 3.06 -2.77 -0.99
CA LEU A 19 3.68 -1.93 -2.03
C LEU A 19 3.40 -2.44 -3.46
N PHE A 20 3.43 -3.76 -3.68
CA PHE A 20 3.07 -4.32 -4.99
C PHE A 20 1.61 -4.04 -5.37
N ARG A 21 0.70 -4.12 -4.40
CA ARG A 21 -0.75 -3.95 -4.62
C ARG A 21 -1.16 -2.49 -4.80
N THR A 22 -0.42 -1.54 -4.24
CA THR A 22 -0.77 -0.10 -4.30
C THR A 22 0.02 0.67 -5.36
N VAL A 23 1.30 0.34 -5.56
CA VAL A 23 2.17 1.03 -6.52
C VAL A 23 2.16 0.30 -7.86
N HIS A 24 1.42 0.87 -8.82
CA HIS A 24 1.22 0.24 -10.14
C HIS A 24 2.17 0.80 -11.19
N SER A 25 2.42 -0.02 -12.21
CA SER A 25 3.07 0.41 -13.44
C SER A 25 2.24 1.47 -14.17
N ARG A 26 2.86 2.15 -15.14
CA ARG A 26 2.18 3.12 -16.01
C ARG A 26 0.97 2.53 -16.76
N ALA A 27 0.96 1.21 -16.95
CA ALA A 27 -0.14 0.46 -17.56
C ALA A 27 -1.28 0.12 -16.58
N GLY A 28 -1.19 0.50 -15.30
CA GLY A 28 -2.22 0.26 -14.29
C GLY A 28 -2.27 -1.17 -13.73
N ARG A 29 -1.21 -1.96 -13.96
CA ARG A 29 -1.03 -3.31 -13.39
C ARG A 29 0.06 -3.31 -12.33
N GLU A 30 0.03 -4.29 -11.42
CA GLU A 30 1.16 -4.60 -10.55
C GLU A 30 2.43 -4.83 -11.36
N TYR A 31 3.58 -4.47 -10.76
CA TYR A 31 4.87 -4.82 -11.32
C TYR A 31 5.12 -6.32 -11.21
N THR A 32 5.75 -6.89 -12.23
CA THR A 32 6.36 -8.22 -12.16
C THR A 32 7.66 -8.16 -11.36
N PHE A 33 8.07 -9.30 -10.81
CA PHE A 33 9.32 -9.39 -10.06
C PHE A 33 10.54 -9.12 -10.93
N GLU A 34 10.46 -9.48 -12.22
CA GLU A 34 11.47 -9.20 -13.23
C GLU A 34 11.62 -7.70 -13.48
N GLU A 35 10.50 -6.97 -13.59
CA GLU A 35 10.53 -5.51 -13.74
C GLU A 35 11.15 -4.82 -12.52
N VAL A 36 10.82 -5.28 -11.30
CA VAL A 36 11.42 -4.74 -10.07
C VAL A 36 12.93 -4.98 -10.03
N ALA A 37 13.35 -6.23 -10.26
CA ALA A 37 14.75 -6.61 -10.23
C ALA A 37 15.57 -5.87 -11.31
N GLU A 38 15.01 -5.74 -12.52
CA GLU A 38 15.66 -4.98 -13.59
C GLU A 38 15.76 -3.49 -13.26
N ALA A 39 14.67 -2.88 -12.80
CA ALA A 39 14.67 -1.46 -12.46
C ALA A 39 15.69 -1.13 -11.36
N ILE A 40 15.85 -2.01 -10.36
CA ILE A 40 16.89 -1.86 -9.33
C ILE A 40 18.29 -1.94 -9.94
N ARG A 41 18.53 -2.91 -10.84
CA ARG A 41 19.82 -3.08 -11.51
C ARG A 41 20.18 -1.86 -12.37
N VAL A 42 19.25 -1.38 -13.21
CA VAL A 42 19.46 -0.22 -14.09
C VAL A 42 19.80 1.04 -13.30
N ARG A 43 19.30 1.19 -12.08
CA ARG A 43 19.62 2.31 -11.17
C ARG A 43 20.94 2.15 -10.41
N GLY A 44 21.72 1.10 -10.69
CA GLY A 44 22.98 0.82 -9.99
C GLY A 44 22.79 0.24 -8.58
N GLY A 45 21.62 -0.31 -8.29
CA GLY A 45 21.33 -0.97 -7.02
C GLY A 45 22.07 -2.31 -6.85
N PRO A 46 21.91 -2.97 -5.67
CA PRO A 46 22.50 -4.27 -5.44
C PRO A 46 21.92 -5.33 -6.39
N THR A 47 22.70 -6.36 -6.71
CA THR A 47 22.20 -7.52 -7.43
C THR A 47 21.06 -8.17 -6.64
N ILE A 48 19.90 -8.24 -7.27
CA ILE A 48 18.68 -8.84 -6.72
C ILE A 48 17.99 -9.64 -7.82
N SER A 49 17.55 -10.86 -7.53
CA SER A 49 16.85 -11.70 -8.51
C SER A 49 15.34 -11.58 -8.36
N ALA A 50 14.60 -11.78 -9.45
CA ALA A 50 13.14 -11.83 -9.44
C ALA A 50 12.62 -12.88 -8.44
N THR A 51 13.25 -14.05 -8.40
CA THR A 51 12.93 -15.11 -7.43
C THR A 51 13.09 -14.65 -5.98
N TYR A 52 14.13 -13.88 -5.68
CA TYR A 52 14.33 -13.36 -4.32
C TYR A 52 13.26 -12.33 -3.95
N VAL A 53 12.88 -11.44 -4.86
CA VAL A 53 11.77 -10.50 -4.63
C VAL A 53 10.45 -11.23 -4.36
N TRP A 54 10.15 -12.28 -5.14
CA TRP A 54 9.00 -13.15 -4.89
C TRP A 54 9.08 -13.84 -3.52
N GLN A 55 10.25 -14.36 -3.13
CA GLN A 55 10.44 -14.97 -1.81
C GLN A 55 10.19 -13.98 -0.68
N LEU A 56 10.65 -12.72 -0.80
CA LEU A 56 10.37 -11.67 0.18
C LEU A 56 8.87 -11.37 0.26
N ARG A 57 8.19 -11.18 -0.87
CA ARG A 57 6.73 -10.93 -0.92
C ARG A 57 5.92 -12.07 -0.30
N ARG A 58 6.40 -13.30 -0.41
CA ARG A 58 5.72 -14.50 0.11
C ARG A 58 6.17 -14.91 1.52
N GLY A 59 7.10 -14.18 2.14
CA GLY A 59 7.64 -14.52 3.45
C GLY A 59 8.52 -15.78 3.48
N LEU A 60 8.95 -16.27 2.31
CA LEU A 60 9.90 -17.39 2.21
C LEU A 60 11.34 -16.97 2.55
N ARG A 61 11.59 -15.67 2.49
CA ARG A 61 12.78 -15.00 3.02
C ARG A 61 12.32 -13.74 3.73
N ASP A 62 12.93 -13.46 4.88
CA ASP A 62 12.54 -12.38 5.78
C ASP A 62 13.73 -11.52 6.26
N ASN A 63 14.96 -11.94 5.98
CA ASN A 63 16.19 -11.26 6.41
C ASN A 63 17.02 -10.71 5.23
N PRO A 64 16.51 -9.74 4.44
CA PRO A 64 17.29 -9.06 3.42
C PRO A 64 18.30 -8.09 4.02
N THR A 65 19.35 -7.78 3.25
CA THR A 65 20.29 -6.73 3.64
C THR A 65 19.62 -5.35 3.58
N LYS A 66 20.12 -4.40 4.38
CA LYS A 66 19.68 -3.00 4.34
C LYS A 66 19.71 -2.42 2.92
N ARG A 67 20.76 -2.72 2.15
CA ARG A 67 20.89 -2.25 0.76
C ARG A 67 19.79 -2.77 -0.16
N HIS A 68 19.32 -4.00 0.04
CA HIS A 68 18.19 -4.55 -0.72
C HIS A 68 16.88 -3.86 -0.36
N LEU A 69 16.66 -3.56 0.92
CA LEU A 69 15.47 -2.83 1.38
C LEU A 69 15.46 -1.37 0.88
N GLU A 70 16.60 -0.69 0.92
CA GLU A 70 16.76 0.66 0.35
C GLU A 70 16.46 0.67 -1.16
N ALA A 71 16.93 -0.35 -1.89
CA ALA A 71 16.68 -0.48 -3.32
C ALA A 71 15.20 -0.75 -3.64
N LEU A 72 14.54 -1.60 -2.85
CA LEU A 72 13.10 -1.85 -2.97
C LEU A 72 12.30 -0.60 -2.64
N ALA A 73 12.63 0.10 -1.55
CA ALA A 73 12.00 1.37 -1.18
C ALA A 73 12.13 2.41 -2.31
N GLY A 74 13.34 2.59 -2.84
CA GLY A 74 13.59 3.47 -3.97
C GLY A 74 12.87 3.05 -5.26
N PHE A 75 12.66 1.75 -5.48
CA PHE A 75 11.83 1.27 -6.58
C PHE A 75 10.37 1.70 -6.44
N PHE A 76 9.77 1.44 -5.27
CA PHE A 76 8.37 1.73 -4.98
C PHE A 76 8.08 3.21 -4.68
N GLY A 77 9.13 4.03 -4.51
CA GLY A 77 8.99 5.46 -4.25
C GLY A 77 8.64 5.79 -2.80
N VAL A 78 8.96 4.90 -1.85
CA VAL A 78 8.75 5.09 -0.41
C VAL A 78 10.09 5.31 0.31
N PRO A 79 10.11 5.96 1.49
CA PRO A 79 11.34 6.08 2.27
C PRO A 79 11.80 4.71 2.79
N PRO A 80 13.11 4.42 2.91
CA PRO A 80 13.59 3.15 3.47
C PRO A 80 13.10 2.86 4.89
N ALA A 81 12.81 3.90 5.67
CA ALA A 81 12.23 3.81 7.01
C ALA A 81 10.89 3.06 7.03
N TYR A 82 10.16 3.02 5.91
CA TYR A 82 8.94 2.22 5.73
C TYR A 82 9.10 0.76 6.19
N PHE A 83 10.28 0.15 6.01
CA PHE A 83 10.49 -1.24 6.40
C PHE A 83 10.82 -1.43 7.89
N PHE A 84 11.12 -0.36 8.64
CA PHE A 84 11.71 -0.45 9.99
C PHE A 84 11.00 0.37 11.06
N ASP A 85 10.25 1.40 10.67
CA ASP A 85 9.55 2.32 11.57
C ASP A 85 8.05 2.18 11.32
N ASP A 86 7.32 1.71 12.33
CA ASP A 86 5.90 1.41 12.20
C ASP A 86 5.06 2.70 12.06
N ALA A 87 5.46 3.80 12.68
CA ALA A 87 4.78 5.09 12.49
C ALA A 87 4.96 5.61 11.04
N VAL A 88 6.16 5.42 10.46
CA VAL A 88 6.39 5.73 9.04
C VAL A 88 5.62 4.77 8.14
N THR A 89 5.50 3.50 8.53
CA THR A 89 4.73 2.50 7.79
C THR A 89 3.27 2.91 7.69
N GLU A 90 2.63 3.18 8.83
CA GLU A 90 1.22 3.59 8.93
C GLU A 90 0.96 4.86 8.12
N GLN A 91 1.81 5.88 8.26
CA GLN A 91 1.65 7.12 7.51
C GLN A 91 1.68 6.90 5.99
N ILE A 92 2.62 6.10 5.50
CA ILE A 92 2.77 5.81 4.07
C ILE A 92 1.63 4.92 3.57
N ASP A 93 1.20 3.93 4.35
CA ASP A 93 0.08 3.06 4.00
C ASP A 93 -1.22 3.87 3.86
N SER A 94 -1.48 4.84 4.75
CA SER A 94 -2.63 5.74 4.64
C SER A 94 -2.57 6.62 3.39
N GLU A 95 -1.39 7.17 3.04
CA GLU A 95 -1.22 7.93 1.81
C GLU A 95 -1.45 7.07 0.56
N LEU A 96 -0.90 5.85 0.54
CA LEU A 96 -1.08 4.90 -0.55
C LEU A 96 -2.54 4.43 -0.68
N ALA A 97 -3.24 4.24 0.45
CA ALA A 97 -4.66 3.89 0.47
C ALA A 97 -5.51 5.01 -0.15
N LEU A 98 -5.27 6.27 0.21
CA LEU A 98 -5.95 7.42 -0.39
C LEU A 98 -5.71 7.49 -1.90
N LEU A 99 -4.46 7.38 -2.34
CA LEU A 99 -4.11 7.38 -3.77
C LEU A 99 -4.78 6.23 -4.52
N THR A 100 -4.88 5.06 -3.90
CA THR A 100 -5.56 3.90 -4.47
C THR A 100 -7.06 4.13 -4.59
N ALA A 101 -7.72 4.66 -3.56
CA ALA A 101 -9.13 4.99 -3.58
C ALA A 101 -9.47 6.03 -4.66
N LEU A 102 -8.63 7.05 -4.84
CA LEU A 102 -8.83 8.11 -5.85
C LEU A 102 -8.65 7.63 -7.31
N ARG A 103 -8.13 6.42 -7.54
CA ARG A 103 -8.12 5.81 -8.88
C ARG A 103 -9.53 5.43 -9.33
N ASP A 104 -10.40 5.04 -8.39
CA ASP A 104 -11.80 4.77 -8.69
C ASP A 104 -12.50 6.02 -9.21
N SER A 105 -13.09 5.91 -10.40
CA SER A 105 -13.71 7.06 -11.07
C SER A 105 -14.96 7.59 -10.35
N SER A 106 -15.67 6.75 -9.61
CA SER A 106 -16.85 7.12 -8.83
C SER A 106 -16.43 7.80 -7.53
N VAL A 107 -15.45 7.25 -6.81
CA VAL A 107 -14.86 7.88 -5.61
C VAL A 107 -14.28 9.26 -5.95
N ARG A 108 -13.48 9.35 -7.03
CA ARG A 108 -12.92 10.63 -7.49
C ARG A 108 -13.99 11.65 -7.85
N ARG A 109 -15.07 11.24 -8.53
CA ARG A 109 -16.20 12.12 -8.88
C ARG A 109 -16.97 12.61 -7.66
N MET A 110 -17.05 11.81 -6.61
CA MET A 110 -17.67 12.18 -5.34
C MET A 110 -16.79 13.21 -4.61
N ALA A 111 -15.49 12.94 -4.48
CA ALA A 111 -14.54 13.86 -3.84
C ALA A 111 -14.53 15.25 -4.50
N LEU A 112 -14.49 15.31 -5.85
CA LEU A 112 -14.54 16.57 -6.61
C LEU A 112 -15.85 17.36 -6.38
N ARG A 113 -16.97 16.68 -6.12
CA ARG A 113 -18.26 17.34 -5.83
C ARG A 113 -18.39 17.78 -4.38
N ALA A 114 -17.77 17.05 -3.46
CA ALA A 114 -17.73 17.41 -2.06
C ALA A 114 -16.80 18.60 -1.80
N SER A 115 -15.84 18.87 -2.69
CA SER A 115 -14.94 20.02 -2.62
C SER A 115 -15.69 21.35 -2.51
N GLY A 116 -15.41 22.10 -1.45
CA GLY A 116 -16.04 23.40 -1.18
C GLY A 116 -17.33 23.35 -0.36
N LEU A 117 -17.80 22.16 0.04
CA LEU A 117 -18.88 22.03 1.01
C LEU A 117 -18.44 22.49 2.40
N SER A 118 -19.41 22.95 3.20
CA SER A 118 -19.17 23.31 4.60
C SER A 118 -18.79 22.08 5.43
N PRO A 119 -18.05 22.25 6.56
CA PRO A 119 -17.72 21.14 7.46
C PRO A 119 -18.96 20.37 7.94
N LYS A 120 -20.07 21.07 8.20
CA LYS A 120 -21.34 20.44 8.59
C LYS A 120 -21.89 19.53 7.49
N SER A 121 -21.83 19.97 6.24
CA SER A 121 -22.30 19.19 5.09
C SER A 121 -21.40 18.00 4.79
N LEU A 122 -20.08 18.16 4.94
CA LEU A 122 -19.12 17.05 4.85
C LEU A 122 -19.40 16.00 5.93
N GLY A 123 -19.61 16.41 7.18
CA GLY A 123 -19.96 15.47 8.26
C GLY A 123 -21.26 14.71 8.00
N ALA A 124 -22.27 15.36 7.41
CA ALA A 124 -23.49 14.66 7.00
C ALA A 124 -23.25 13.62 5.89
N LEU A 125 -22.39 13.93 4.91
CA LEU A 125 -22.00 12.97 3.87
C LEU A 125 -21.21 11.80 4.45
N THR A 126 -20.26 12.05 5.37
CA THR A 126 -19.52 10.99 6.07
C THR A 126 -20.48 10.04 6.78
N ALA A 127 -21.44 10.56 7.54
CA ALA A 127 -22.44 9.72 8.23
C ALA A 127 -23.29 8.88 7.25
N MET A 128 -23.61 9.40 6.06
CA MET A 128 -24.32 8.63 5.03
C MET A 128 -23.44 7.51 4.44
N VAL A 129 -22.14 7.76 4.27
CA VAL A 129 -21.18 6.74 3.81
C VAL A 129 -21.04 5.63 4.84
N GLU A 130 -20.82 5.96 6.11
CA GLU A 130 -20.71 4.96 7.19
C GLU A 130 -21.99 4.11 7.27
N ARG A 131 -23.16 4.75 7.21
CA ARG A 131 -24.43 4.01 7.20
C ARG A 131 -24.56 3.06 5.99
N ALA A 132 -24.07 3.45 4.81
CA ALA A 132 -24.07 2.58 3.64
C ALA A 132 -23.14 1.38 3.84
N ARG A 133 -21.94 1.59 4.42
CA ARG A 133 -21.00 0.51 4.75
C ARG A 133 -21.60 -0.51 5.71
N GLU A 134 -22.26 -0.05 6.77
CA GLU A 134 -22.98 -0.91 7.72
C GLU A 134 -24.04 -1.78 7.02
N ILE A 135 -24.84 -1.19 6.13
CA ILE A 135 -25.90 -1.91 5.38
C ILE A 135 -25.29 -2.99 4.48
N GLU A 136 -24.13 -2.72 3.90
CA GLU A 136 -23.40 -3.65 3.04
C GLU A 136 -22.54 -4.66 3.82
N GLY A 137 -22.45 -4.53 5.15
CA GLY A 137 -21.59 -5.36 6.00
C GLY A 137 -20.10 -5.15 5.76
N LEU A 138 -19.72 -3.95 5.30
CA LEU A 138 -18.31 -3.55 5.14
C LEU A 138 -17.74 -3.10 6.49
N PRO A 139 -16.43 -3.34 6.76
CA PRO A 139 -15.77 -2.82 7.96
C PRO A 139 -15.77 -1.28 7.97
N ASP A 140 -15.47 -0.62 9.08
CA ASP A 140 -15.36 0.83 9.10
C ASP A 140 -14.22 1.32 8.18
N GLY A 141 -14.29 2.56 7.69
CA GLY A 141 -13.24 3.15 6.85
C GLY A 141 -11.89 3.22 7.58
N PRO A 142 -10.76 3.33 6.85
CA PRO A 142 -9.48 3.64 7.50
C PRO A 142 -9.59 5.03 8.14
N ASP A 143 -9.66 5.02 9.48
CA ASP A 143 -9.54 6.13 10.45
C ASP A 143 -10.77 6.28 11.37
N GLU A 144 -10.92 5.39 12.35
CA GLU A 144 -11.52 5.73 13.66
C GLU A 144 -10.77 5.16 14.90
N GLU A 145 -9.74 4.31 14.77
CA GLU A 145 -9.03 3.73 15.94
C GLU A 145 -7.64 4.34 16.26
N ALA A 146 -7.24 5.46 15.65
CA ALA A 146 -5.96 6.13 15.94
C ALA A 146 -6.08 7.26 16.99
N GLY A 147 -6.82 7.02 18.08
CA GLY A 147 -7.03 8.02 19.12
C GLY A 147 -7.59 7.46 20.43
N SER A 148 -6.76 6.79 21.22
CA SER A 148 -6.98 6.61 22.66
C SER A 148 -5.65 6.65 23.42
#